data_AF-A0A8D4DA54-F1
#
_entry.id   AF-A0A8D4DA54-F1
#
_cell.length_a   1.000
_cell.length_b   1.000
_cell.length_c   1.000
_cell.angle_alpha   90.00
_cell.angle_beta   90.00
_cell.angle_gamma   90.00
#
_symmetry.space_group_name_H-M   'P 1'
#
loop_
_entity.id
_entity.type
_entity.pdbx_description
1 polymer ?
#
loop_
_entity_poly.entity_id
_entity_poly.type
_entity_poly.pdbx_seq_one_letter_code
_entity_poly.pdbx_strand_id
1 'polypeptide(L)'
;MQTRTHFFIFRYKLCKHFFKKGVNMDSFCHKIILKSREYYDFNNTYRLNLNSLSTFLVSKIISQNQAKSLIFSIQEQGSESFIFTKMTYFKPPYVYFEKFNPSLEDFEYFVFDVGGTILDDKKMLQFQNIKTINELAKLGKKIILATSGSFFNFENYFEKINLNMPIICANGAMIYDNNNFELTYGLEIQKYIAYKIMNKCKELELAYYIFHDKGMAGIDVQNSSAYKQNKEATGMKKESWVLNPEPNFFDDKKIYKVFVTFESNQNQKVNKLVRFCKQFNELHAVQTHSNFIDIGIKCSKGNALLKLQVDLNKTVVFGDSDNDLSLIELASLSFSHINARPEVLEKVSYISDKTNNDGWINEIVNDLFSE
;
A
#
# COMPACT_ATOMS: atom_id res chain seq x y z
N MET A 1 15.00 -32.31 9.98
CA MET A 1 14.58 -31.06 9.28
C MET A 1 14.03 -30.05 10.29
N GLN A 2 14.86 -29.55 11.21
CA GLN A 2 14.42 -28.76 12.37
C GLN A 2 15.30 -27.52 12.61
N THR A 3 15.85 -26.93 11.54
CA THR A 3 16.85 -25.84 11.64
C THR A 3 16.48 -24.55 10.89
N ARG A 4 15.28 -24.44 10.30
CA ARG A 4 14.82 -23.18 9.63
C ARG A 4 13.95 -22.26 10.49
N THR A 5 13.46 -22.72 11.64
CA THR A 5 12.52 -21.93 12.48
C THR A 5 13.23 -21.02 13.50
N HIS A 6 14.51 -21.26 13.79
CA HIS A 6 15.25 -20.49 14.80
C HIS A 6 15.87 -19.18 14.26
N PHE A 7 16.03 -19.03 12.95
CA PHE A 7 16.53 -17.79 12.34
C PHE A 7 15.46 -16.69 12.20
N PHE A 8 14.17 -17.05 12.13
CA PHE A 8 13.07 -16.08 12.04
C PHE A 8 12.76 -15.40 13.40
N ILE A 9 13.01 -16.09 14.51
CA ILE A 9 12.77 -15.56 15.86
C ILE A 9 13.83 -14.53 16.27
N PHE A 10 15.03 -14.57 15.67
CA PHE A 10 16.09 -13.59 15.93
C PHE A 10 15.82 -12.23 15.24
N ARG A 11 15.18 -12.23 14.06
CA ARG A 11 14.76 -10.99 13.35
C ARG A 11 13.57 -10.29 14.02
N TYR A 12 12.58 -11.05 14.50
CA TYR A 12 11.39 -10.49 15.13
C TYR A 12 11.65 -9.93 16.54
N LYS A 13 12.69 -10.43 17.23
CA LYS A 13 13.09 -9.91 18.55
C LYS A 13 13.82 -8.58 18.47
N LEU A 14 14.55 -8.27 17.40
CA LEU A 14 15.17 -6.96 17.24
C LEU A 14 14.10 -5.87 17.12
N CYS A 15 13.13 -5.99 16.21
CA CYS A 15 12.05 -5.01 16.07
C CYS A 15 11.22 -4.81 17.36
N LYS A 16 10.92 -5.87 18.14
CA LYS A 16 10.20 -5.71 19.43
C LYS A 16 11.07 -5.23 20.60
N HIS A 17 12.39 -5.40 20.56
CA HIS A 17 13.27 -4.93 21.64
C HIS A 17 13.47 -3.40 21.57
N PHE A 18 13.42 -2.81 20.37
CA PHE A 18 13.53 -1.36 20.19
C PHE A 18 12.29 -0.57 20.67
N PHE A 19 11.11 -1.19 20.72
CA PHE A 19 9.90 -0.55 21.25
C PHE A 19 9.87 -0.39 22.80
N LYS A 20 10.83 -0.98 23.54
CA LYS A 20 10.75 -1.07 25.01
C LYS A 20 11.91 -0.46 25.81
N LYS A 21 12.92 0.11 25.15
CA LYS A 21 14.00 0.82 25.84
C LYS A 21 14.14 2.18 25.19
N GLY A 22 13.97 3.24 25.96
CA GLY A 22 14.10 4.65 25.54
C GLY A 22 15.49 5.02 25.04
N VAL A 23 15.89 4.39 23.94
CA VAL A 23 16.96 4.77 23.03
C VAL A 23 16.34 5.81 22.10
N ASN A 24 17.06 6.88 21.77
CA ASN A 24 16.67 7.87 20.77
C ASN A 24 15.95 7.17 19.61
N MET A 25 14.78 7.66 19.20
CA MET A 25 14.04 7.10 18.08
C MET A 25 14.91 7.21 16.82
N ASP A 26 15.65 6.15 16.50
CA ASP A 26 16.30 5.98 15.21
C ASP A 26 15.18 6.13 14.15
N SER A 27 15.25 7.16 13.32
CA SER A 27 14.24 7.42 12.30
C SER A 27 14.15 6.23 11.34
N PHE A 28 12.92 5.74 11.10
CA PHE A 28 12.65 4.66 10.15
C PHE A 28 12.64 5.16 8.70
N CYS A 29 13.55 6.07 8.34
CA CYS A 29 13.68 6.63 7.00
C CYS A 29 15.06 6.33 6.40
N HIS A 30 15.20 6.50 5.09
CA HIS A 30 16.48 6.29 4.38
C HIS A 30 17.33 7.56 4.30
N LYS A 31 17.01 8.57 5.11
CA LYS A 31 17.77 9.81 5.22
C LYS A 31 18.93 9.65 6.20
N ILE A 32 20.13 10.01 5.77
CA ILE A 32 21.36 9.94 6.55
C ILE A 32 21.90 11.36 6.66
N ILE A 33 21.97 11.87 7.89
CA ILE A 33 22.54 13.18 8.20
C ILE A 33 23.93 12.96 8.77
N LEU A 34 24.94 13.48 8.05
CA LEU A 34 26.36 13.33 8.39
C LEU A 34 26.92 14.64 8.94
N LYS A 35 27.87 14.56 9.88
CA LYS A 35 28.66 15.74 10.28
C LYS A 35 29.55 16.18 9.12
N SER A 36 29.97 17.44 9.09
CA SER A 36 30.77 18.01 7.99
C SER A 36 31.97 17.16 7.57
N ARG A 37 32.74 16.63 8.53
CA ARG A 37 33.88 15.74 8.23
C ARG A 37 33.46 14.42 7.60
N GLU A 38 32.41 13.79 8.13
CA GLU A 38 31.89 12.52 7.61
C GLU A 38 31.28 12.72 6.21
N TYR A 39 30.60 13.84 5.98
CA TYR A 39 30.05 14.20 4.67
C TYR A 39 31.17 14.46 3.65
N TYR A 40 32.23 15.17 4.04
CA TYR A 40 33.41 15.36 3.21
C TYR A 40 34.07 14.01 2.84
N ASP A 41 34.26 13.13 3.82
CA ASP A 41 34.82 11.79 3.57
C ASP A 41 33.90 10.96 2.66
N PHE A 42 32.58 11.04 2.86
CA PHE A 42 31.60 10.37 2.01
C PHE A 42 31.67 10.86 0.56
N ASN A 43 31.68 12.17 0.31
CA ASN A 43 31.73 12.72 -1.06
C ASN A 43 32.99 12.32 -1.84
N ASN A 44 34.10 12.06 -1.13
CA ASN A 44 35.34 11.61 -1.76
C ASN A 44 35.39 10.09 -2.01
N THR A 45 34.58 9.30 -1.30
CA THR A 45 34.74 7.83 -1.27
C THR A 45 33.48 7.03 -1.58
N TYR A 46 32.31 7.67 -1.56
CA TYR A 46 30.98 7.07 -1.65
C TYR A 46 30.83 5.81 -0.80
N ARG A 47 31.35 5.85 0.44
CA ARG A 47 31.20 4.74 1.40
C ARG A 47 30.87 5.27 2.79
N LEU A 48 30.09 4.49 3.53
CA LEU A 48 29.82 4.73 4.94
C LEU A 48 30.20 3.51 5.77
N ASN A 49 30.70 3.76 6.98
CA ASN A 49 30.87 2.71 7.97
C ASN A 49 29.49 2.39 8.57
N LEU A 50 29.18 1.11 8.79
CA LEU A 50 27.93 0.71 9.42
C LEU A 50 27.71 1.35 10.80
N ASN A 51 28.78 1.67 11.52
CA ASN A 51 28.70 2.34 12.83
C ASN A 51 28.19 3.80 12.74
N SER A 52 28.19 4.39 11.55
CA SER A 52 27.64 5.72 11.28
C SER A 52 26.15 5.68 10.89
N LEU A 53 25.54 4.49 10.82
CA LEU A 53 24.16 4.29 10.39
C LEU A 53 23.27 3.88 11.56
N SER A 54 21.98 4.21 11.46
CA SER A 54 20.97 3.74 12.41
C SER A 54 20.84 2.22 12.38
N THR A 55 20.37 1.63 13.48
CA THR A 55 20.22 0.16 13.55
C THR A 55 19.23 -0.34 12.49
N PHE A 56 18.23 0.48 12.18
CA PHE A 56 17.27 0.23 11.11
C PHE A 56 17.94 0.11 9.73
N LEU A 57 18.77 1.09 9.35
CA LEU A 57 19.46 1.08 8.06
C LEU A 57 20.47 -0.05 7.96
N VAL A 58 21.19 -0.37 9.04
CA VAL A 58 22.08 -1.53 9.09
C VAL A 58 21.30 -2.82 8.85
N SER A 59 20.14 -2.99 9.49
CA SER A 59 19.26 -4.16 9.27
C SER A 59 18.82 -4.25 7.80
N LYS A 60 18.40 -3.13 7.19
CA LYS A 60 18.03 -3.04 5.77
C LYS A 60 19.15 -3.49 4.84
N ILE A 61 20.34 -2.91 5.00
CA ILE A 61 21.53 -3.21 4.20
C ILE A 61 21.90 -4.70 4.30
N ILE A 62 21.92 -5.26 5.52
CA ILE A 62 22.27 -6.67 5.73
C ILE A 62 21.16 -7.60 5.22
N SER A 63 19.89 -7.16 5.29
CA SER A 63 18.74 -7.99 4.93
C SER A 63 18.52 -8.16 3.45
N GLN A 64 19.05 -7.26 2.64
CA GLN A 64 18.80 -7.29 1.22
C GLN A 64 19.53 -8.43 0.52
N ASN A 65 18.74 -9.29 -0.12
CA ASN A 65 19.18 -9.94 -1.34
C ASN A 65 19.30 -8.86 -2.42
N GLN A 66 20.34 -8.94 -3.25
CA GLN A 66 20.74 -7.98 -4.30
C GLN A 66 19.65 -7.61 -5.35
N ALA A 67 18.40 -8.06 -5.20
CA ALA A 67 17.33 -7.96 -6.20
C ALA A 67 16.64 -6.58 -6.29
N LYS A 68 16.78 -5.71 -5.29
CA LYS A 68 16.16 -4.37 -5.31
C LYS A 68 17.14 -3.28 -4.92
N SER A 69 17.10 -2.16 -5.62
CA SER A 69 17.92 -0.99 -5.29
C SER A 69 17.50 -0.40 -3.94
N LEU A 70 18.41 -0.30 -2.96
CA LEU A 70 18.23 0.60 -1.82
C LEU A 70 18.76 1.97 -2.18
N ILE A 71 17.92 2.97 -1.93
CA ILE A 71 18.22 4.37 -2.17
C ILE A 71 18.30 5.06 -0.81
N PHE A 72 19.18 6.06 -0.71
CA PHE A 72 19.41 6.85 0.49
C PHE A 72 19.58 8.32 0.11
N SER A 73 19.05 9.22 0.92
CA SER A 73 19.36 10.64 0.84
C SER A 73 20.46 10.95 1.85
N ILE A 74 21.56 11.54 1.38
CA ILE A 74 22.72 11.88 2.21
C ILE A 74 22.80 13.39 2.31
N GLN A 75 22.81 13.90 3.53
CA GLN A 75 22.76 15.32 3.85
C GLN A 75 23.87 15.69 4.82
N GLU A 76 24.48 16.86 4.63
CA GLU A 76 25.35 17.44 5.65
C GLU A 76 24.52 18.13 6.74
N GLN A 77 24.88 17.91 8.00
CA GLN A 77 24.23 18.54 9.14
C GLN A 77 24.24 20.07 9.02
N GLY A 78 23.07 20.69 9.04
CA GLY A 78 22.91 22.15 8.91
C GLY A 78 22.83 22.65 7.46
N SER A 79 23.02 21.79 6.46
CA SER A 79 22.68 22.09 5.06
C SER A 79 21.20 21.81 4.80
N GLU A 80 20.60 22.50 3.84
CA GLU A 80 19.28 22.12 3.27
C GLU A 80 19.44 21.20 2.05
N SER A 81 20.64 21.16 1.44
CA SER A 81 20.92 20.32 0.28
C SER A 81 21.29 18.90 0.69
N PHE A 82 20.84 17.94 -0.11
CA PHE A 82 21.17 16.53 0.02
C PHE A 82 21.34 15.92 -1.37
N ILE A 83 21.94 14.72 -1.42
CA ILE A 83 22.09 13.94 -2.63
C ILE A 83 21.44 12.58 -2.47
N PHE A 84 20.79 12.09 -3.53
CA PHE A 84 20.36 10.71 -3.59
C PHE A 84 21.52 9.81 -4.02
N THR A 85 21.59 8.67 -3.36
CA THR A 85 22.59 7.63 -3.63
C THR A 85 21.92 6.26 -3.60
N LYS A 86 22.47 5.35 -4.38
CA LYS A 86 22.03 3.96 -4.43
C LYS A 86 23.13 3.07 -3.88
N MET A 87 22.76 2.09 -3.05
CA MET A 87 23.70 1.08 -2.57
C MET A 87 24.16 0.21 -3.74
N THR A 88 25.48 0.07 -3.89
CA THR A 88 26.09 -0.75 -4.95
C THR A 88 26.51 -2.11 -4.42
N TYR A 89 27.31 -2.13 -3.34
CA TYR A 89 27.71 -3.36 -2.67
C TYR A 89 28.03 -3.13 -1.19
N PHE A 90 28.08 -4.24 -0.45
CA PHE A 90 28.37 -4.26 0.97
C PHE A 90 29.60 -5.12 1.25
N LYS A 91 30.60 -4.55 1.92
CA LYS A 91 31.81 -5.24 2.38
C LYS A 91 32.12 -4.77 3.82
N PRO A 92 31.71 -5.53 4.85
CA PRO A 92 31.85 -5.13 6.24
C PRO A 92 33.27 -4.63 6.58
N PRO A 93 33.39 -3.52 7.35
CA PRO A 93 32.32 -2.74 7.98
C PRO A 93 31.72 -1.64 7.09
N TYR A 94 32.01 -1.63 5.78
CA TYR A 94 31.60 -0.55 4.87
C TYR A 94 30.46 -0.97 3.94
N VAL A 95 29.57 -0.01 3.67
CA VAL A 95 28.62 -0.05 2.55
C VAL A 95 29.04 1.00 1.53
N TYR A 96 28.92 0.66 0.25
CA TYR A 96 29.34 1.49 -0.87
C TYR A 96 28.13 1.93 -1.68
N PHE A 97 28.25 3.12 -2.24
CA PHE A 97 27.17 3.80 -2.94
C PHE A 97 27.65 4.33 -4.27
N GLU A 98 26.69 4.72 -5.10
CA GLU A 98 26.88 5.58 -6.25
C GLU A 98 25.86 6.71 -6.19
N LYS A 99 26.18 7.85 -6.79
CA LYS A 99 25.19 8.92 -6.96
C LYS A 99 24.02 8.38 -7.78
N PHE A 100 22.81 8.63 -7.33
CA PHE A 100 21.59 8.14 -7.96
C PHE A 100 20.72 9.33 -8.30
N ASN A 101 20.69 9.70 -9.58
CA ASN A 101 19.82 10.74 -10.13
C ASN A 101 19.10 10.16 -11.35
N PRO A 102 18.08 9.31 -11.15
CA PRO A 102 17.37 8.69 -12.27
C PRO A 102 16.67 9.75 -13.12
N SER A 103 16.64 9.54 -14.44
CA SER A 103 15.81 10.38 -15.29
C SER A 103 14.35 9.97 -15.12
N LEU A 104 13.44 10.94 -15.15
CA LEU A 104 12.02 10.63 -15.24
C LEU A 104 11.67 9.83 -16.51
N GLU A 105 12.49 9.92 -17.57
CA GLU A 105 12.34 9.16 -18.81
C GLU A 105 12.67 7.66 -18.66
N ASP A 106 13.40 7.27 -17.61
CA ASP A 106 13.66 5.86 -17.31
C ASP A 106 12.40 5.13 -16.84
N PHE A 107 11.36 5.88 -16.47
CA PHE A 107 10.11 5.37 -15.92
C PHE A 107 8.91 5.82 -16.75
N GLU A 108 7.94 4.91 -16.87
CA GLU A 108 6.75 5.10 -17.70
C GLU A 108 5.48 4.97 -16.86
N TYR A 109 5.46 4.02 -15.91
CA TYR A 109 4.27 3.69 -15.12
C TYR A 109 4.45 4.11 -13.67
N PHE A 110 3.49 4.86 -13.14
CA PHE A 110 3.44 5.31 -11.76
C PHE A 110 2.17 4.78 -11.11
N VAL A 111 2.35 3.88 -10.14
CA VAL A 111 1.28 3.21 -9.43
C VAL A 111 1.20 3.76 -8.02
N PHE A 112 0.01 4.22 -7.62
CA PHE A 112 -0.20 4.78 -6.30
C PHE A 112 -1.29 4.02 -5.56
N ASP A 113 -0.99 3.59 -4.33
CA ASP A 113 -2.07 3.33 -3.38
C ASP A 113 -2.83 4.61 -3.05
N VAL A 114 -4.10 4.46 -2.68
CA VAL A 114 -4.96 5.57 -2.33
C VAL A 114 -5.01 5.78 -0.82
N GLY A 115 -5.33 4.74 -0.05
CA GLY A 115 -5.75 4.87 1.35
C GLY A 115 -4.59 4.71 2.32
N GLY A 116 -4.05 5.82 2.83
CA GLY A 116 -2.85 5.83 3.64
C GLY A 116 -1.66 6.37 2.86
N THR A 117 -1.66 6.23 1.53
CA THR A 117 -0.60 6.73 0.64
C THR A 117 -0.90 8.12 0.06
N ILE A 118 -1.90 8.26 -0.83
CA ILE A 118 -2.32 9.57 -1.36
C ILE A 118 -3.16 10.33 -0.33
N LEU A 119 -4.02 9.60 0.39
CA LEU A 119 -4.89 10.15 1.41
C LEU A 119 -4.17 10.29 2.74
N ASP A 120 -4.41 11.43 3.36
CA ASP A 120 -3.95 11.71 4.71
C ASP A 120 -4.77 10.95 5.79
N ASP A 121 -4.43 11.16 7.05
CA ASP A 121 -5.12 10.48 8.16
C ASP A 121 -6.59 10.90 8.31
N LYS A 122 -6.95 12.06 7.76
CA LYS A 122 -8.32 12.59 7.71
C LYS A 122 -9.07 12.15 6.44
N LYS A 123 -8.48 11.26 5.63
CA LYS A 123 -9.02 10.79 4.35
C LYS A 123 -9.21 11.89 3.32
N MET A 124 -8.38 12.93 3.39
CA MET A 124 -8.38 14.04 2.44
C MET A 124 -7.21 13.92 1.46
N LEU A 125 -7.43 14.42 0.24
CA LEU A 125 -6.36 14.55 -0.76
C LEU A 125 -5.45 15.71 -0.40
N GLN A 126 -4.16 15.42 -0.30
CA GLN A 126 -3.13 16.43 -0.17
C GLN A 126 -2.91 17.13 -1.52
N PHE A 127 -3.13 18.45 -1.56
CA PHE A 127 -3.09 19.24 -2.80
C PHE A 127 -1.77 19.07 -3.56
N GLN A 128 -0.64 19.08 -2.84
CA GLN A 128 0.69 18.95 -3.44
C GLN A 128 0.90 17.58 -4.12
N ASN A 129 0.45 16.50 -3.47
CA ASN A 129 0.51 15.14 -4.05
C ASN A 129 -0.33 15.05 -5.33
N ILE A 130 -1.55 15.57 -5.31
CA ILE A 130 -2.44 15.54 -6.49
C ILE A 130 -1.89 16.39 -7.64
N LYS A 131 -1.36 17.58 -7.32
CA LYS A 131 -0.70 18.44 -8.30
C LYS A 131 0.44 17.67 -8.99
N THR A 132 1.31 17.03 -8.21
CA THR A 132 2.45 16.25 -8.71
C THR A 132 2.00 15.08 -9.59
N ILE A 133 1.02 14.28 -9.14
CA ILE A 133 0.49 13.15 -9.91
C ILE A 133 -0.10 13.64 -11.25
N ASN A 134 -0.81 14.76 -11.24
CA ASN A 134 -1.39 15.34 -12.44
C ASN A 134 -0.32 15.94 -13.37
N GLU A 135 0.79 16.43 -12.84
CA GLU A 135 1.95 16.88 -13.62
C GLU A 135 2.66 15.71 -14.29
N LEU A 136 2.88 14.59 -13.58
CA LEU A 136 3.38 13.34 -14.18
C LEU A 136 2.50 12.88 -15.35
N ALA A 137 1.18 12.91 -15.18
CA ALA A 137 0.24 12.58 -16.25
C ALA A 137 0.39 13.51 -17.47
N LYS A 138 0.55 14.83 -17.24
CA LYS A 138 0.77 15.82 -18.32
C LYS A 138 2.09 15.60 -19.05
N LEU A 139 3.11 15.10 -18.36
CA LEU A 139 4.39 14.67 -18.94
C LEU A 139 4.29 13.32 -19.68
N GLY A 140 3.09 12.78 -19.86
CA GLY A 140 2.86 11.54 -20.62
C GLY A 140 3.06 10.26 -19.82
N LYS A 141 3.40 10.35 -18.53
CA LYS A 141 3.56 9.17 -17.66
C LYS A 141 2.20 8.53 -17.40
N LYS A 142 2.20 7.20 -17.28
CA LYS A 142 1.02 6.35 -17.12
C LYS A 142 0.66 6.22 -15.64
N ILE A 143 -0.47 6.81 -15.23
CA ILE A 143 -0.90 6.89 -13.83
C ILE A 143 -1.94 5.81 -13.53
N ILE A 144 -1.59 4.91 -12.61
CA ILE A 144 -2.43 3.80 -12.15
C ILE A 144 -2.74 4.00 -10.67
N LEU A 145 -4.02 3.94 -10.29
CA LEU A 145 -4.41 3.88 -8.88
C LEU A 145 -4.73 2.45 -8.48
N ALA A 146 -4.31 2.06 -7.27
CA ALA A 146 -4.56 0.73 -6.74
C ALA A 146 -5.05 0.78 -5.29
N THR A 147 -6.32 0.45 -5.05
CA THR A 147 -6.97 0.59 -3.73
C THR A 147 -7.57 -0.72 -3.20
N SER A 148 -7.71 -0.81 -1.87
CA SER A 148 -8.43 -1.90 -1.20
C SER A 148 -9.95 -1.75 -1.23
N GLY A 149 -10.44 -0.51 -1.37
CA GLY A 149 -11.86 -0.20 -1.39
C GLY A 149 -12.53 -0.45 -2.73
N SER A 150 -13.84 -0.27 -2.77
CA SER A 150 -14.60 -0.30 -4.02
C SER A 150 -14.30 0.95 -4.86
N PHE A 151 -14.54 0.88 -6.16
CA PHE A 151 -14.47 2.06 -7.04
C PHE A 151 -15.34 3.20 -6.51
N PHE A 152 -16.57 2.88 -6.11
CA PHE A 152 -17.57 3.83 -5.64
C PHE A 152 -17.18 4.54 -4.34
N ASN A 153 -16.27 3.97 -3.53
CA ASN A 153 -15.73 4.65 -2.33
C ASN A 153 -14.91 5.89 -2.69
N PHE A 154 -14.26 5.85 -3.86
CA PHE A 154 -13.20 6.77 -4.22
C PHE A 154 -13.49 7.54 -5.52
N GLU A 155 -14.68 7.39 -6.10
CA GLU A 155 -15.05 8.03 -7.37
C GLU A 155 -14.79 9.55 -7.37
N ASN A 156 -15.23 10.26 -6.34
CA ASN A 156 -14.96 11.71 -6.18
C ASN A 156 -13.47 12.08 -6.05
N TYR A 157 -12.63 11.12 -5.69
CA TYR A 157 -11.18 11.29 -5.60
C TYR A 157 -10.54 11.05 -6.97
N PHE A 158 -11.00 10.03 -7.69
CA PHE A 158 -10.53 9.68 -9.04
C PHE A 158 -10.80 10.81 -10.03
N GLU A 159 -11.94 11.49 -9.94
CA GLU A 159 -12.28 12.65 -10.77
C GLU A 159 -11.30 13.84 -10.60
N LYS A 160 -10.50 13.88 -9.52
CA LYS A 160 -9.51 14.94 -9.26
C LYS A 160 -8.11 14.59 -9.76
N ILE A 161 -7.92 13.37 -10.25
CA ILE A 161 -6.66 12.83 -10.72
C ILE A 161 -6.77 12.59 -12.23
N ASN A 162 -5.78 13.05 -12.99
CA ASN A 162 -5.71 12.89 -14.44
C ASN A 162 -5.33 11.44 -14.80
N LEU A 163 -6.27 10.52 -14.59
CA LEU A 163 -6.08 9.10 -14.85
C LEU A 163 -6.04 8.82 -16.35
N ASN A 164 -4.98 8.14 -16.78
CA ASN A 164 -4.76 7.74 -18.17
C ASN A 164 -4.48 6.23 -18.31
N MET A 165 -4.73 5.46 -17.25
CA MET A 165 -4.68 4.00 -17.19
C MET A 165 -5.80 3.46 -16.29
N PRO A 166 -6.19 2.17 -16.46
CA PRO A 166 -7.20 1.53 -15.63
C PRO A 166 -6.93 1.58 -14.13
N ILE A 167 -8.00 1.57 -13.33
CA ILE A 167 -7.98 1.65 -11.88
C ILE A 167 -8.11 0.25 -11.28
N ILE A 168 -7.21 -0.10 -10.37
CA ILE A 168 -7.24 -1.36 -9.63
C ILE A 168 -8.01 -1.14 -8.32
N CYS A 169 -9.13 -1.84 -8.15
CA CYS A 169 -9.98 -1.76 -6.96
C CYS A 169 -10.06 -3.09 -6.21
N ALA A 170 -10.59 -3.03 -4.99
CA ALA A 170 -10.90 -4.19 -4.17
C ALA A 170 -9.69 -5.14 -3.94
N ASN A 171 -8.48 -4.60 -3.77
CA ASN A 171 -7.22 -5.35 -3.67
C ASN A 171 -6.87 -6.15 -4.94
N GLY A 172 -7.32 -5.70 -6.10
CA GLY A 172 -7.08 -6.37 -7.39
C GLY A 172 -8.16 -7.37 -7.81
N ALA A 173 -9.28 -7.44 -7.07
CA ALA A 173 -10.43 -8.23 -7.47
C ALA A 173 -11.19 -7.61 -8.66
N MET A 174 -11.07 -6.30 -8.85
CA MET A 174 -11.83 -5.53 -9.85
C MET A 174 -10.90 -4.52 -10.53
N ILE A 175 -11.04 -4.35 -11.85
CA ILE A 175 -10.35 -3.32 -12.63
C ILE A 175 -11.38 -2.53 -13.43
N TYR A 176 -11.31 -1.21 -13.32
CA TYR A 176 -12.19 -0.28 -14.02
C TYR A 176 -11.41 0.48 -15.10
N ASP A 177 -12.03 0.69 -16.25
CA ASP A 177 -11.51 1.61 -17.28
C ASP A 177 -11.45 3.05 -16.75
N ASN A 178 -10.54 3.87 -17.27
CA ASN A 178 -10.36 5.25 -16.81
C ASN A 178 -11.14 6.30 -17.63
N ASN A 179 -11.76 5.93 -18.74
CA ASN A 179 -12.54 6.85 -19.57
C ASN A 179 -13.99 6.90 -19.09
N ASN A 180 -14.64 5.73 -19.03
CA ASN A 180 -16.07 5.63 -18.70
C ASN A 180 -16.33 5.02 -17.31
N PHE A 181 -15.27 4.65 -16.59
CA PHE A 181 -15.36 3.99 -15.28
C PHE A 181 -16.20 2.70 -15.30
N GLU A 182 -16.13 1.96 -16.40
CA GLU A 182 -16.78 0.66 -16.53
C GLU A 182 -15.87 -0.47 -16.04
N LEU A 183 -16.47 -1.49 -15.43
CA LEU A 183 -15.76 -2.67 -14.96
C LEU A 183 -15.28 -3.51 -16.15
N THR A 184 -13.97 -3.57 -16.36
CA THR A 184 -13.35 -4.33 -17.47
C THR A 184 -12.86 -5.70 -17.06
N TYR A 185 -12.58 -5.89 -15.77
CA TYR A 185 -12.19 -7.18 -15.20
C TYR A 185 -12.72 -7.35 -13.79
N GLY A 186 -13.20 -8.54 -13.45
CA GLY A 186 -13.69 -8.86 -12.12
C GLY A 186 -13.54 -10.33 -11.78
N LEU A 187 -13.08 -10.62 -10.56
CA LEU A 187 -13.01 -11.95 -9.99
C LEU A 187 -14.33 -12.28 -9.26
N GLU A 188 -15.29 -12.77 -10.02
CA GLU A 188 -16.64 -13.06 -9.52
C GLU A 188 -16.64 -14.23 -8.52
N ILE A 189 -17.29 -14.03 -7.37
CA ILE A 189 -17.66 -15.09 -6.45
C ILE A 189 -18.92 -15.75 -7.00
N GLN A 190 -18.90 -17.07 -7.16
CA GLN A 190 -20.07 -17.80 -7.62
C GLN A 190 -21.27 -17.47 -6.73
N LYS A 191 -22.40 -17.10 -7.35
CA LYS A 191 -23.55 -16.53 -6.65
C LYS A 191 -24.05 -17.37 -5.48
N TYR A 192 -24.13 -18.70 -5.64
CA TYR A 192 -24.54 -19.60 -4.56
C TYR A 192 -23.57 -19.59 -3.37
N ILE A 193 -22.25 -19.41 -3.62
CA ILE A 193 -21.23 -19.30 -2.58
C ILE A 193 -21.41 -17.96 -1.84
N ALA A 194 -21.61 -16.87 -2.58
CA ALA A 194 -21.88 -15.57 -1.99
C ALA A 194 -23.09 -15.61 -1.04
N TYR A 195 -24.22 -16.19 -1.46
CA TYR A 195 -25.39 -16.36 -0.59
C TYR A 195 -25.10 -17.25 0.63
N LYS A 196 -24.29 -18.31 0.50
CA LYS A 196 -23.85 -19.12 1.65
C LYS A 196 -23.05 -18.30 2.66
N ILE A 197 -22.16 -17.41 2.20
CA ILE A 197 -21.41 -16.50 3.07
C ILE A 197 -22.36 -15.51 3.74
N MET A 198 -23.26 -14.87 2.98
CA MET A 198 -24.24 -13.90 3.49
C MET A 198 -25.13 -14.52 4.57
N ASN A 199 -25.64 -15.73 4.34
CA ASN A 199 -26.41 -16.48 5.34
C ASN A 199 -25.59 -16.79 6.58
N LYS A 200 -24.30 -17.14 6.42
CA LYS A 200 -23.42 -17.37 7.57
C LYS A 200 -23.12 -16.10 8.35
N CYS A 201 -22.95 -14.96 7.68
CA CYS A 201 -22.83 -13.66 8.34
C CYS A 201 -24.09 -13.33 9.14
N LYS A 202 -25.28 -13.57 8.57
CA LYS A 202 -26.57 -13.39 9.27
C LYS A 202 -26.70 -14.29 10.49
N GLU A 203 -26.39 -15.59 10.38
CA GLU A 203 -26.39 -16.54 11.50
C GLU A 203 -25.45 -16.09 12.64
N LEU A 204 -24.32 -15.50 12.29
CA LEU A 204 -23.33 -15.02 13.23
C LEU A 204 -23.59 -13.58 13.71
N GLU A 205 -24.63 -12.91 13.19
CA GLU A 205 -24.93 -11.49 13.43
C GLU A 205 -23.71 -10.58 13.16
N LEU A 206 -23.04 -10.82 12.03
CA LEU A 206 -21.94 -10.00 11.54
C LEU A 206 -22.46 -9.10 10.42
N ALA A 207 -22.18 -7.80 10.52
CA ALA A 207 -22.50 -6.84 9.48
C ALA A 207 -21.47 -6.92 8.34
N TYR A 208 -21.90 -6.65 7.12
CA TYR A 208 -21.01 -6.77 5.95
C TYR A 208 -21.45 -5.89 4.79
N TYR A 209 -20.49 -5.60 3.92
CA TYR A 209 -20.69 -4.94 2.64
C TYR A 209 -20.52 -5.96 1.51
N ILE A 210 -21.28 -5.79 0.43
CA ILE A 210 -21.18 -6.54 -0.81
C ILE A 210 -20.70 -5.59 -1.90
N PHE A 211 -19.60 -5.95 -2.58
CA PHE A 211 -19.13 -5.23 -3.75
C PHE A 211 -19.65 -5.97 -4.98
N HIS A 212 -20.44 -5.27 -5.80
CA HIS A 212 -21.03 -5.83 -7.00
C HIS A 212 -20.69 -4.97 -8.23
N ASP A 213 -20.99 -5.49 -9.42
CA ASP A 213 -20.70 -4.84 -10.71
C ASP A 213 -21.29 -3.43 -10.81
N LYS A 214 -22.51 -3.25 -10.29
CA LYS A 214 -23.25 -1.98 -10.35
C LYS A 214 -23.10 -1.05 -9.12
N GLY A 215 -22.28 -1.37 -8.11
CA GLY A 215 -22.32 -0.63 -6.84
C GLY A 215 -21.83 -1.39 -5.62
N MET A 216 -22.23 -0.88 -4.45
CA MET A 216 -21.96 -1.49 -3.16
C MET A 216 -23.24 -1.53 -2.31
N ALA A 217 -23.42 -2.59 -1.52
CA ALA A 217 -24.55 -2.72 -0.60
C ALA A 217 -24.09 -3.05 0.82
N GLY A 218 -24.67 -2.41 1.84
CA GLY A 218 -24.38 -2.67 3.25
C GLY A 218 -25.52 -3.39 3.95
N ILE A 219 -25.24 -4.48 4.66
CA ILE A 219 -26.21 -5.28 5.41
C ILE A 219 -25.87 -5.20 6.91
N ASP A 220 -26.81 -4.68 7.70
CA ASP A 220 -26.71 -4.47 9.16
C ASP A 220 -25.53 -3.57 9.62
N VAL A 221 -24.91 -2.87 8.67
CA VAL A 221 -23.71 -2.05 8.88
C VAL A 221 -23.96 -0.82 9.73
N GLN A 222 -25.20 -0.35 9.84
CA GLN A 222 -25.56 0.89 10.52
C GLN A 222 -25.12 0.92 12.00
N ASN A 223 -25.03 -0.25 12.64
CA ASN A 223 -24.64 -0.37 14.03
C ASN A 223 -23.13 -0.49 14.24
N SER A 224 -22.36 -0.79 13.19
CA SER A 224 -20.90 -0.93 13.26
C SER A 224 -20.22 0.39 13.60
N SER A 225 -19.16 0.31 14.41
CA SER A 225 -18.29 1.45 14.71
C SER A 225 -17.72 2.06 13.43
N ALA A 226 -17.34 1.22 12.47
CA ALA A 226 -16.76 1.66 11.21
C ALA A 226 -17.75 2.49 10.36
N TYR A 227 -19.02 2.09 10.27
CA TYR A 227 -20.04 2.89 9.59
C TYR A 227 -20.27 4.21 10.30
N LYS A 228 -20.38 4.20 11.64
CA LYS A 228 -20.61 5.42 12.44
C LYS A 228 -19.47 6.43 12.33
N GLN A 229 -18.22 5.97 12.31
CA GLN A 229 -17.04 6.81 12.18
C GLN A 229 -16.87 7.38 10.77
N ASN A 230 -17.35 6.67 9.73
CA ASN A 230 -17.15 7.05 8.34
C ASN A 230 -18.42 7.59 7.64
N LYS A 231 -19.55 7.75 8.34
CA LYS A 231 -20.84 8.16 7.75
C LYS A 231 -20.76 9.47 6.94
N GLU A 232 -19.87 10.36 7.31
CA GLU A 232 -19.62 11.65 6.63
C GLU A 232 -18.41 11.60 5.67
N ALA A 233 -17.56 10.57 5.77
CA ALA A 233 -16.33 10.40 5.00
C ALA A 233 -16.51 9.53 3.74
N THR A 234 -17.63 8.83 3.61
CA THR A 234 -17.99 8.11 2.38
C THR A 234 -18.42 9.15 1.34
N GLY A 235 -17.47 9.72 0.60
CA GLY A 235 -17.74 10.56 -0.58
C GLY A 235 -18.37 9.77 -1.74
N MET A 236 -19.28 8.86 -1.43
CA MET A 236 -19.93 7.94 -2.34
C MET A 236 -21.19 8.59 -2.88
N LYS A 237 -21.40 8.50 -4.19
CA LYS A 237 -22.66 8.90 -4.83
C LYS A 237 -23.79 8.03 -4.28
N LYS A 238 -24.91 8.65 -3.90
CA LYS A 238 -26.02 7.98 -3.18
C LYS A 238 -26.66 6.88 -4.02
N GLU A 239 -26.57 6.97 -5.34
CA GLU A 239 -27.12 5.99 -6.29
C GLU A 239 -26.32 4.67 -6.32
N SER A 240 -25.04 4.71 -5.96
CA SER A 240 -24.13 3.56 -6.01
C SER A 240 -24.09 2.75 -4.71
N TRP A 241 -24.95 3.12 -3.75
CA TRP A 241 -24.94 2.59 -2.39
C TRP A 241 -26.35 2.28 -1.87
N VAL A 242 -26.58 1.04 -1.45
CA VAL A 242 -27.86 0.63 -0.86
C VAL A 242 -27.66 -0.01 0.51
N LEU A 243 -28.44 0.41 1.50
CA LEU A 243 -28.45 -0.19 2.83
C LEU A 243 -29.62 -1.14 2.98
N ASN A 244 -29.35 -2.33 3.50
CA ASN A 244 -30.33 -3.39 3.77
C ASN A 244 -31.31 -3.58 2.60
N PRO A 245 -30.81 -3.86 1.38
CA PRO A 245 -31.67 -4.06 0.23
C PRO A 245 -32.56 -5.30 0.38
N GLU A 246 -33.64 -5.35 -0.40
CA GLU A 246 -34.52 -6.52 -0.48
C GLU A 246 -33.76 -7.80 -0.93
N PRO A 247 -34.22 -9.01 -0.57
CA PRO A 247 -33.50 -10.26 -0.84
C PRO A 247 -33.14 -10.52 -2.31
N ASN A 248 -34.00 -10.09 -3.23
CA ASN A 248 -33.83 -10.25 -4.69
C ASN A 248 -32.91 -9.18 -5.32
N PHE A 249 -32.41 -8.22 -4.54
CA PHE A 249 -31.60 -7.12 -5.06
C PHE A 249 -30.35 -7.61 -5.79
N PHE A 250 -29.79 -8.75 -5.42
CA PHE A 250 -28.59 -9.29 -6.05
C PHE A 250 -28.88 -10.19 -7.26
N ASP A 251 -30.13 -10.47 -7.62
CA ASP A 251 -30.51 -11.47 -8.63
C ASP A 251 -29.97 -11.17 -10.03
N ASP A 252 -29.79 -9.89 -10.37
CA ASP A 252 -29.26 -9.42 -11.65
C ASP A 252 -27.82 -8.89 -11.57
N LYS A 253 -27.14 -9.11 -10.45
CA LYS A 253 -25.80 -8.56 -10.16
C LYS A 253 -24.76 -9.66 -9.98
N LYS A 254 -23.53 -9.33 -10.37
CA LYS A 254 -22.33 -10.13 -10.08
C LYS A 254 -21.70 -9.67 -8.77
N ILE A 255 -21.27 -10.61 -7.93
CA ILE A 255 -20.68 -10.33 -6.62
C ILE A 255 -19.18 -10.61 -6.68
N TYR A 256 -18.37 -9.65 -6.22
CA TYR A 256 -16.90 -9.76 -6.28
C TYR A 256 -16.26 -9.86 -4.89
N LYS A 257 -16.93 -9.34 -3.86
CA LYS A 257 -16.38 -9.29 -2.51
C LYS A 257 -17.48 -9.21 -1.45
N VAL A 258 -17.25 -9.91 -0.34
CA VAL A 258 -17.98 -9.73 0.92
C VAL A 258 -17.00 -9.15 1.94
N PHE A 259 -17.23 -7.91 2.35
CA PHE A 259 -16.34 -7.16 3.24
C PHE A 259 -17.01 -7.01 4.60
N VAL A 260 -16.60 -7.85 5.55
CA VAL A 260 -17.26 -8.03 6.85
C VAL A 260 -16.65 -7.07 7.86
N THR A 261 -17.49 -6.30 8.55
CA THR A 261 -17.07 -5.43 9.65
C THR A 261 -17.46 -6.07 10.98
N PHE A 262 -16.59 -5.94 11.98
CA PHE A 262 -16.82 -6.56 13.29
C PHE A 262 -16.18 -5.76 14.41
N GLU A 263 -16.72 -5.94 15.62
CA GLU A 263 -16.17 -5.35 16.84
C GLU A 263 -15.20 -6.33 17.54
N SER A 264 -14.31 -5.81 18.38
CA SER A 264 -13.28 -6.61 19.06
C SER A 264 -13.84 -7.78 19.89
N ASN A 265 -15.06 -7.65 20.43
CA ASN A 265 -15.76 -8.72 21.15
C ASN A 265 -16.34 -9.81 20.23
N GLN A 266 -16.38 -9.61 18.91
CA GLN A 266 -16.92 -10.55 17.92
C GLN A 266 -15.85 -11.45 17.29
N ASN A 267 -14.60 -11.41 17.75
CA ASN A 267 -13.48 -12.20 17.21
C ASN A 267 -13.79 -13.71 17.09
N GLN A 268 -14.55 -14.29 18.03
CA GLN A 268 -14.95 -15.70 17.93
C GLN A 268 -15.92 -15.97 16.76
N LYS A 269 -16.84 -15.05 16.49
CA LYS A 269 -17.78 -15.12 15.35
C LYS A 269 -17.01 -15.03 14.04
N VAL A 270 -16.06 -14.09 13.94
CA VAL A 270 -15.17 -13.94 12.79
C VAL A 270 -14.36 -15.21 12.52
N ASN A 271 -13.77 -15.80 13.55
CA ASN A 271 -13.02 -17.05 13.40
C ASN A 271 -13.89 -18.22 12.88
N LYS A 272 -15.16 -18.29 13.30
CA LYS A 272 -16.12 -19.26 12.74
C LYS A 272 -16.41 -18.99 11.26
N LEU A 273 -16.60 -17.72 10.87
CA LEU A 273 -16.80 -17.33 9.48
C LEU A 273 -15.59 -17.66 8.60
N VAL A 274 -14.38 -17.33 9.05
CA VAL A 274 -13.14 -17.66 8.32
C VAL A 274 -12.99 -19.16 8.13
N ARG A 275 -13.25 -19.97 9.17
CA ARG A 275 -13.25 -21.44 9.06
C ARG A 275 -14.30 -21.95 8.07
N PHE A 276 -15.50 -21.36 8.07
CA PHE A 276 -16.53 -21.68 7.10
C PHE A 276 -16.09 -21.37 5.67
N CYS A 277 -15.41 -20.25 5.43
CA CYS A 277 -14.94 -19.89 4.09
C CYS A 277 -13.89 -20.86 3.54
N LYS A 278 -13.10 -21.53 4.41
CA LYS A 278 -12.08 -22.51 4.00
C LYS A 278 -12.62 -23.75 3.29
N GLN A 279 -13.93 -24.02 3.36
CA GLN A 279 -14.53 -25.12 2.59
C GLN A 279 -14.59 -24.84 1.08
N PHE A 280 -14.41 -23.58 0.67
CA PHE A 280 -14.40 -23.15 -0.72
C PHE A 280 -12.95 -22.85 -1.14
N ASN A 281 -12.34 -23.75 -1.92
CA ASN A 281 -10.92 -23.69 -2.26
C ASN A 281 -10.49 -22.38 -2.98
N GLU A 282 -11.41 -21.76 -3.72
CA GLU A 282 -11.18 -20.52 -4.46
C GLU A 282 -11.24 -19.25 -3.59
N LEU A 283 -11.84 -19.34 -2.40
CA LEU A 283 -12.04 -18.19 -1.51
C LEU A 283 -10.87 -17.97 -0.57
N HIS A 284 -10.58 -16.70 -0.36
CA HIS A 284 -9.70 -16.20 0.68
C HIS A 284 -10.48 -15.30 1.62
N ALA A 285 -10.32 -15.52 2.92
CA ALA A 285 -10.82 -14.66 3.98
C ALA A 285 -9.61 -14.08 4.73
N VAL A 286 -9.33 -12.79 4.52
CA VAL A 286 -8.12 -12.11 5.02
C VAL A 286 -8.50 -10.91 5.86
N GLN A 287 -7.88 -10.75 7.02
CA GLN A 287 -8.04 -9.56 7.83
C GLN A 287 -7.18 -8.43 7.27
N THR A 288 -7.82 -7.36 6.79
CA THR A 288 -7.14 -6.21 6.16
C THR A 288 -6.96 -5.03 7.12
N HIS A 289 -7.90 -4.85 8.04
CA HIS A 289 -7.85 -3.88 9.13
C HIS A 289 -8.23 -4.52 10.47
N SER A 290 -8.03 -3.82 11.58
CA SER A 290 -8.34 -4.33 12.93
C SER A 290 -9.77 -4.88 13.06
N ASN A 291 -10.72 -4.28 12.37
CA ASN A 291 -12.15 -4.55 12.49
C ASN A 291 -12.80 -5.02 11.17
N PHE A 292 -12.00 -5.50 10.20
CA PHE A 292 -12.49 -5.89 8.88
C PHE A 292 -11.89 -7.19 8.33
N ILE A 293 -12.74 -8.02 7.71
CA ILE A 293 -12.33 -9.18 6.91
C ILE A 293 -12.77 -9.00 5.46
N ASP A 294 -11.83 -9.18 4.54
CA ASP A 294 -12.06 -9.31 3.10
C ASP A 294 -12.33 -10.78 2.77
N ILE A 295 -13.50 -11.07 2.18
CA ILE A 295 -13.81 -12.39 1.65
C ILE A 295 -14.06 -12.28 0.15
N GLY A 296 -13.28 -13.01 -0.64
CA GLY A 296 -13.44 -13.06 -2.09
C GLY A 296 -12.50 -14.06 -2.74
N ILE A 297 -12.49 -14.08 -4.07
CA ILE A 297 -11.52 -14.90 -4.81
C ILE A 297 -10.10 -14.37 -4.56
N LYS A 298 -9.13 -15.28 -4.44
CA LYS A 298 -7.73 -14.92 -4.20
C LYS A 298 -7.23 -13.91 -5.24
N CYS A 299 -6.81 -12.74 -4.77
CA CYS A 299 -6.30 -11.64 -5.60
C CYS A 299 -5.21 -10.86 -4.86
N SER A 300 -4.52 -9.99 -5.61
CA SER A 300 -3.58 -9.00 -5.08
C SER A 300 -3.51 -7.82 -6.05
N LYS A 301 -3.12 -6.65 -5.55
CA LYS A 301 -2.88 -5.47 -6.39
C LYS A 301 -1.80 -5.75 -7.44
N GLY A 302 -0.74 -6.48 -7.08
CA GLY A 302 0.30 -6.91 -8.01
C GLY A 302 -0.21 -7.81 -9.14
N ASN A 303 -1.05 -8.81 -8.83
CA ASN A 303 -1.64 -9.66 -9.87
C ASN A 303 -2.55 -8.88 -10.83
N ALA A 304 -3.25 -7.86 -10.33
CA ALA A 304 -4.04 -6.96 -11.16
C ALA A 304 -3.15 -6.06 -12.03
N LEU A 305 -2.03 -5.56 -11.49
CA LEU A 305 -1.05 -4.78 -12.27
C LEU A 305 -0.46 -5.61 -13.43
N LEU A 306 -0.13 -6.88 -13.20
CA LEU A 306 0.35 -7.79 -14.26
C LEU A 306 -0.66 -7.95 -15.41
N LYS A 307 -1.97 -7.87 -15.12
CA LYS A 307 -3.02 -7.93 -16.15
C LYS A 307 -3.07 -6.69 -17.03
N LEU A 308 -2.57 -5.56 -16.54
CA LEU A 308 -2.45 -4.33 -17.32
C LEU A 308 -1.25 -4.37 -18.29
N GLN A 309 -0.45 -5.44 -18.28
CA GLN A 309 0.68 -5.66 -19.21
C GLN A 309 1.71 -4.52 -19.22
N VAL A 310 1.92 -3.89 -18.06
CA VAL A 310 2.91 -2.82 -17.90
C VAL A 310 4.35 -3.36 -17.90
N ASP A 311 5.31 -2.52 -18.30
CA ASP A 311 6.73 -2.83 -18.12
C ASP A 311 7.15 -2.56 -16.66
N LEU A 312 7.34 -3.65 -15.92
CA LEU A 312 7.71 -3.61 -14.51
C LEU A 312 9.06 -2.93 -14.25
N ASN A 313 10.00 -2.99 -15.20
CA ASN A 313 11.31 -2.34 -15.07
C ASN A 313 11.22 -0.82 -15.17
N LYS A 314 10.14 -0.31 -15.77
CA LYS A 314 9.80 1.11 -15.88
C LYS A 314 8.67 1.53 -14.93
N THR A 315 8.38 0.70 -13.93
CA THR A 315 7.29 0.94 -12.98
C THR A 315 7.81 1.47 -11.64
N VAL A 316 7.18 2.54 -11.16
CA VAL A 316 7.37 3.13 -9.84
C VAL A 316 6.11 2.91 -9.00
N VAL A 317 6.26 2.47 -7.75
CA VAL A 317 5.13 2.23 -6.82
C VAL A 317 5.25 3.11 -5.58
N PHE A 318 4.12 3.68 -5.15
CA PHE A 318 3.95 4.33 -3.85
C PHE A 318 2.90 3.56 -3.05
N GLY A 319 3.24 3.10 -1.84
CA GLY A 319 2.34 2.31 -1.00
C GLY A 319 2.74 2.31 0.48
N ASP A 320 1.82 1.93 1.36
CA ASP A 320 2.00 2.04 2.82
C ASP A 320 1.58 0.81 3.61
N SER A 321 0.81 -0.12 3.02
CA SER A 321 0.24 -1.24 3.77
C SER A 321 0.45 -2.62 3.11
N ASP A 322 0.11 -3.69 3.84
CA ASP A 322 0.54 -5.06 3.48
C ASP A 322 -0.01 -5.54 2.11
N ASN A 323 -1.16 -5.01 1.68
CA ASN A 323 -1.72 -5.28 0.34
C ASN A 323 -0.89 -4.65 -0.80
N ASP A 324 -0.03 -3.68 -0.50
CA ASP A 324 0.89 -3.03 -1.44
C ASP A 324 2.19 -3.81 -1.62
N LEU A 325 2.51 -4.75 -0.72
CA LEU A 325 3.74 -5.55 -0.81
C LEU A 325 3.85 -6.25 -2.17
N SER A 326 2.72 -6.70 -2.73
CA SER A 326 2.68 -7.32 -4.06
C SER A 326 2.97 -6.36 -5.21
N LEU A 327 2.66 -5.06 -5.08
CA LEU A 327 3.05 -4.04 -6.06
C LEU A 327 4.53 -3.68 -5.88
N ILE A 328 4.91 -3.43 -4.63
CA ILE A 328 6.27 -3.09 -4.23
C ILE A 328 7.23 -4.14 -4.77
N GLU A 329 6.97 -5.44 -4.56
CA GLU A 329 7.80 -6.56 -5.03
C GLU A 329 7.97 -6.62 -6.55
N LEU A 330 6.98 -6.17 -7.33
CA LEU A 330 7.03 -6.19 -8.79
C LEU A 330 7.75 -4.98 -9.41
N ALA A 331 7.68 -3.81 -8.76
CA ALA A 331 8.16 -2.56 -9.33
C ALA A 331 9.67 -2.40 -9.27
N SER A 332 10.20 -1.67 -10.26
CA SER A 332 11.61 -1.27 -10.34
C SER A 332 12.02 -0.38 -9.17
N LEU A 333 11.22 0.65 -8.89
CA LEU A 333 11.36 1.52 -7.71
C LEU A 333 10.09 1.49 -6.88
N SER A 334 10.26 1.54 -5.56
CA SER A 334 9.15 1.59 -4.62
C SER A 334 9.43 2.53 -3.47
N PHE A 335 8.40 3.27 -3.08
CA PHE A 335 8.50 4.35 -2.11
C PHE A 335 7.42 4.20 -1.04
N SER A 336 7.78 4.59 0.19
CA SER A 336 6.85 4.71 1.30
C SER A 336 7.18 5.92 2.17
N HIS A 337 6.23 6.32 3.01
CA HIS A 337 6.38 7.36 4.02
C HIS A 337 6.63 6.74 5.41
N ILE A 338 7.12 7.53 6.37
CA ILE A 338 7.66 7.00 7.65
C ILE A 338 6.61 6.29 8.54
N ASN A 339 5.33 6.64 8.43
CA ASN A 339 4.24 6.02 9.19
C ASN A 339 3.58 4.81 8.50
N ALA A 340 4.14 4.32 7.40
CA ALA A 340 3.69 3.08 6.77
C ALA A 340 3.93 1.84 7.66
N ARG A 341 3.30 0.71 7.29
CA ARG A 341 3.43 -0.53 8.05
C ARG A 341 4.88 -1.05 8.06
N PRO A 342 5.37 -1.62 9.17
CA PRO A 342 6.75 -2.11 9.27
C PRO A 342 7.16 -3.07 8.13
N GLU A 343 6.26 -3.98 7.73
CA GLU A 343 6.54 -4.94 6.65
C GLU A 343 6.78 -4.25 5.29
N VAL A 344 6.12 -3.11 5.05
CA VAL A 344 6.30 -2.28 3.85
C VAL A 344 7.63 -1.54 3.91
N LEU A 345 7.93 -0.90 5.05
CA LEU A 345 9.19 -0.20 5.27
C LEU A 345 10.39 -1.13 5.02
N GLU A 346 10.30 -2.40 5.42
CA GLU A 346 11.34 -3.40 5.17
C GLU A 346 11.58 -3.71 3.68
N LYS A 347 10.59 -3.52 2.80
CA LYS A 347 10.67 -3.96 1.39
C LYS A 347 10.80 -2.87 0.33
N VAL A 348 10.50 -1.62 0.65
CA VAL A 348 10.60 -0.50 -0.30
C VAL A 348 12.05 -0.08 -0.61
N SER A 349 12.24 0.55 -1.76
CA SER A 349 13.55 1.07 -2.22
C SER A 349 14.01 2.29 -1.42
N TYR A 350 13.06 3.15 -1.02
CA TYR A 350 13.31 4.33 -0.19
C TYR A 350 12.12 4.63 0.71
N ILE A 351 12.40 5.21 1.87
CA ILE A 351 11.40 5.68 2.83
C ILE A 351 11.68 7.15 3.08
N SER A 352 10.71 8.01 2.76
CA SER A 352 10.77 9.43 3.10
C SER A 352 10.66 9.63 4.62
N ASP A 353 11.28 10.70 5.13
CA ASP A 353 11.13 11.14 6.51
C ASP A 353 9.79 11.86 6.78
N LYS A 354 9.01 12.14 5.71
CA LYS A 354 7.64 12.67 5.78
C LYS A 354 6.60 11.61 6.11
N THR A 355 5.45 12.07 6.58
CA THR A 355 4.24 11.26 6.71
C THR A 355 3.32 11.43 5.51
N ASN A 356 2.26 10.61 5.44
CA ASN A 356 1.16 10.80 4.49
C ASN A 356 0.43 12.15 4.64
N ASN A 357 0.60 12.86 5.75
CA ASN A 357 0.03 14.19 5.96
C ASN A 357 0.90 15.33 5.37
N ASP A 358 2.13 15.04 4.92
CA ASP A 358 3.14 16.06 4.64
C ASP A 358 3.59 16.11 3.16
N GLY A 359 2.72 15.73 2.21
CA GLY A 359 3.03 15.87 0.78
C GLY A 359 4.20 14.99 0.29
N TRP A 360 4.42 13.84 0.93
CA TRP A 360 5.60 12.99 0.70
C TRP A 360 5.79 12.49 -0.76
N ILE A 361 4.71 12.36 -1.53
CA ILE A 361 4.80 11.98 -2.96
C ILE A 361 5.40 13.15 -3.75
N ASN A 362 4.94 14.37 -3.49
CA ASN A 362 5.49 15.58 -4.10
C ASN A 362 6.97 15.75 -3.79
N GLU A 363 7.38 15.54 -2.54
CA GLU A 363 8.79 15.56 -2.15
C GLU A 363 9.61 14.54 -2.95
N ILE A 364 9.23 13.26 -2.92
CA ILE A 364 9.99 12.22 -3.61
C ILE A 364 10.08 12.50 -5.11
N VAL A 365 8.98 12.89 -5.75
CA VAL A 365 8.98 13.10 -7.19
C VAL A 365 9.88 14.27 -7.58
N ASN A 366 9.76 15.41 -6.88
CA ASN A 366 10.53 16.61 -7.20
C ASN A 366 12.00 16.46 -6.83
N ASP A 367 12.33 15.79 -5.72
CA ASP A 367 13.70 15.73 -5.24
C ASP A 367 14.50 14.62 -5.94
N LEU A 368 13.86 13.50 -6.30
CA LEU A 368 14.55 12.34 -6.89
C LEU A 368 14.62 12.38 -8.42
N PHE A 369 13.60 12.96 -9.08
CA PHE A 369 13.52 13.02 -10.54
C PHE A 369 13.69 14.45 -11.08
N SER A 370 14.21 15.38 -10.28
CA SER A 370 14.62 16.70 -10.78
C SER A 370 15.85 16.56 -11.68
N GLU A 371 15.80 17.26 -12.82
CA GLU A 371 16.91 17.35 -13.79
C GLU A 371 18.09 18.17 -13.25
#